data_AF-B5GC58-F1
#
_entry.id   AF-B5GC58-F1
#
_cell.length_a   1.000
_cell.length_b   1.000
_cell.length_c   1.000
_cell.angle_alpha   90.00
_cell.angle_beta   90.00
_cell.angle_gamma   90.00
#
_symmetry.space_group_name_H-M   'P 1'
#
loop_
_entity.id
_entity.type
_entity.pdbx_description
1 polymer ?
#
loop_
_entity_poly.entity_id
_entity_poly.type
_entity_poly.pdbx_seq_one_letter_code
_entity_poly.pdbx_strand_id
1 'polypeptide(L)'
;MKAEFYPRVDKTRLVADGYIAEKSGHSRGSTLDLSFVRLPAHPTRPYVPGEPLTSCYGPKSARFPDAAVDTGTGFDCFDTLAHTDDPRISAVQRAHRELLTSTLEREGFTNLPEEWWHFTHQPEQYPDTFFDFPVTRRLLTSRP
;
A
#
# COMPACT_ATOMS: atom_id res chain seq x y z
N MET A 1 -9.74 -10.19 9.29
CA MET A 1 -8.97 -8.94 9.22
C MET A 1 -7.69 -9.01 10.06
N LYS A 2 -7.73 -9.17 11.40
CA LYS A 2 -6.50 -9.14 12.24
C LYS A 2 -5.37 -10.06 11.77
N ALA A 3 -5.66 -11.34 11.54
CA ALA A 3 -4.66 -12.33 11.15
C ALA A 3 -3.94 -11.97 9.84
N GLU A 4 -4.60 -11.21 8.96
CA GLU A 4 -4.06 -10.78 7.68
C GLU A 4 -3.28 -9.49 7.82
N PHE A 5 -3.91 -8.41 8.29
CA PHE A 5 -3.37 -7.05 8.17
C PHE A 5 -2.57 -6.57 9.39
N TYR A 6 -2.91 -7.01 10.60
CA TYR A 6 -2.22 -6.58 11.83
C TYR A 6 -2.03 -7.74 12.83
N PRO A 7 -1.44 -8.87 12.40
CA PRO A 7 -1.33 -10.07 13.22
C PRO A 7 -0.54 -9.86 14.53
N ARG A 8 0.44 -8.94 14.54
CA ARG A 8 1.32 -8.66 15.69
C ARG A 8 1.04 -7.34 16.41
N VAL A 9 0.11 -6.53 15.89
CA VAL A 9 -0.21 -5.21 16.44
C VAL A 9 -1.57 -5.26 17.14
N ASP A 10 -1.65 -4.63 18.31
CA ASP A 10 -2.94 -4.42 18.97
C ASP A 10 -3.75 -3.39 18.18
N LYS A 11 -5.03 -3.65 17.94
CA LYS A 11 -5.91 -2.75 17.17
C LYS A 11 -5.92 -1.33 17.75
N THR A 12 -5.82 -1.18 19.06
CA THR A 12 -5.78 0.12 19.76
C THR A 12 -4.56 0.95 19.41
N ARG A 13 -3.49 0.33 18.92
CA ARG A 13 -2.24 0.99 18.56
C ARG A 13 -2.15 1.44 17.11
N LEU A 14 -3.07 1.01 16.24
CA LEU A 14 -2.97 1.28 14.80
C LEU A 14 -2.91 2.78 14.46
N VAL A 15 -3.58 3.63 15.24
CA VAL A 15 -3.49 5.10 15.10
C VAL A 15 -2.18 5.63 15.67
N ALA A 16 -1.83 5.20 16.89
CA ALA A 16 -0.62 5.67 17.60
C ALA A 16 0.68 5.28 16.88
N ASP A 17 0.69 4.12 16.21
CA ASP A 17 1.83 3.60 15.47
C ASP A 17 1.82 4.09 14.00
N GLY A 18 0.89 4.97 13.60
CA GLY A 18 0.90 5.66 12.30
C GLY A 18 0.22 4.91 11.14
N TYR A 19 -0.23 3.67 11.34
CA TYR A 19 -0.88 2.85 10.31
C TYR A 19 -2.29 3.29 9.92
N ILE A 20 -2.98 4.03 10.80
CA ILE A 20 -4.29 4.64 10.50
C ILE A 20 -4.21 6.12 10.83
N ALA A 21 -4.31 6.95 9.79
CA ALA A 21 -4.38 8.39 9.95
C ALA A 21 -5.81 8.83 10.32
N GLU A 22 -5.94 9.70 11.34
CA GLU A 22 -7.22 10.38 11.64
C GLU A 22 -7.66 11.30 10.49
N LYS A 23 -6.67 11.83 9.73
CA LYS A 23 -6.85 12.59 8.49
C LYS A 23 -5.91 12.03 7.43
N SER A 24 -6.43 11.22 6.52
CA SER A 24 -5.64 10.55 5.48
C SER A 24 -5.27 11.49 4.33
N GLY A 25 -4.03 11.39 3.84
CA GLY A 25 -3.58 12.05 2.62
C GLY A 25 -4.37 11.64 1.38
N HIS A 26 -4.95 10.44 1.36
CA HIS A 26 -5.82 9.96 0.28
C HIS A 26 -7.06 10.83 0.08
N SER A 27 -7.65 11.32 1.17
CA SER A 27 -8.80 12.23 1.11
C SER A 27 -8.46 13.58 0.50
N ARG A 28 -7.17 13.92 0.31
CA ARG A 28 -6.72 15.15 -0.36
C ARG A 28 -6.48 14.96 -1.86
N GLY A 29 -6.62 13.74 -2.37
CA GLY A 29 -6.59 13.43 -3.80
C GLY A 29 -5.21 13.50 -4.46
N SER A 30 -4.12 13.59 -3.69
CA SER A 30 -2.73 13.60 -4.19
C SER A 30 -1.88 12.44 -3.64
N THR A 31 -2.51 11.49 -2.95
CA THR A 31 -1.83 10.33 -2.36
C THR A 31 -2.29 9.05 -3.07
N LEU A 32 -1.36 8.13 -3.26
CA LEU A 32 -1.58 6.83 -3.88
C LEU A 32 -0.91 5.73 -3.08
N ASP A 33 -1.49 4.55 -3.16
CA ASP A 33 -0.88 3.32 -2.69
C ASP A 33 -0.72 2.39 -3.89
N LEU A 34 0.49 1.94 -4.20
CA LEU A 34 0.72 1.09 -5.37
C LEU A 34 1.88 0.11 -5.22
N SER A 35 1.87 -0.89 -6.11
CA SER A 35 2.99 -1.77 -6.39
C SER A 35 3.13 -1.95 -7.91
N PHE A 36 4.11 -2.71 -8.34
CA PHE A 36 4.35 -3.02 -9.75
C PHE A 36 4.39 -4.52 -9.99
N VAL A 37 4.11 -4.91 -11.24
CA VAL A 37 4.08 -6.30 -11.69
C VAL A 37 5.17 -6.52 -12.73
N ARG A 38 5.67 -7.76 -12.85
CA ARG A 38 6.52 -8.13 -13.98
C ARG A 38 5.64 -8.33 -15.22
N LEU A 39 6.06 -7.74 -16.34
CA LEU A 39 5.43 -7.98 -17.62
C LEU A 39 6.03 -9.22 -18.33
N PRO A 40 5.22 -10.00 -19.08
CA PRO A 40 3.77 -9.85 -19.22
C PRO A 40 3.04 -10.18 -17.91
N ALA A 41 2.02 -9.38 -17.57
CA ALA A 41 1.27 -9.58 -16.34
C ALA A 41 0.52 -10.91 -16.38
N HIS A 42 0.65 -11.71 -15.32
CA HIS A 42 -0.09 -12.96 -15.19
C HIS A 42 -1.48 -12.70 -14.58
N PRO A 43 -2.53 -13.38 -15.04
CA PRO A 43 -3.85 -13.29 -14.41
C PRO A 43 -3.76 -13.72 -12.94
N THR A 44 -4.32 -12.92 -12.05
CA THR A 44 -4.53 -13.30 -10.66
C THR A 44 -5.88 -13.98 -10.52
N ARG A 45 -5.99 -14.92 -9.58
CA ARG A 45 -7.30 -15.52 -9.29
C ARG A 45 -8.21 -14.48 -8.63
N PRO A 46 -9.53 -14.50 -8.88
CA PRO A 46 -10.46 -13.67 -8.15
C PRO A 46 -10.45 -13.98 -6.65
N TYR A 47 -10.81 -12.97 -5.85
CA TYR A 47 -11.12 -13.15 -4.44
C TYR A 47 -12.33 -14.08 -4.28
N VAL A 48 -12.24 -15.03 -3.35
CA VAL A 48 -13.36 -15.89 -2.97
C VAL A 48 -13.77 -15.55 -1.53
N PRO A 49 -15.03 -15.13 -1.28
CA PRO A 49 -15.49 -14.83 0.06
C PRO A 49 -15.34 -16.04 1.01
N GLY A 50 -14.84 -15.78 2.21
CA GLY A 50 -14.70 -16.80 3.26
C GLY A 50 -13.39 -17.60 3.21
N GLU A 51 -12.46 -17.26 2.33
CA GLU A 51 -11.13 -17.87 2.34
C GLU A 51 -10.39 -17.64 3.66
N PRO A 52 -9.60 -18.63 4.13
CA PRO A 52 -8.76 -18.46 5.30
C PRO A 52 -7.79 -17.31 5.12
N LEU A 53 -7.76 -16.44 6.13
CA LEU A 53 -6.85 -15.30 6.14
C LEU A 53 -5.43 -15.75 6.44
N THR A 54 -4.47 -15.26 5.67
CA THR A 54 -3.05 -15.57 5.86
C THR A 54 -2.28 -14.31 6.26
N SER A 55 -1.20 -14.47 7.01
CA SER A 55 -0.43 -13.33 7.52
C SER A 55 0.22 -12.52 6.40
N CYS A 56 0.08 -11.19 6.46
CA CYS A 56 0.67 -10.26 5.49
C CYS A 56 2.20 -10.23 5.50
N TYR A 57 2.90 -10.76 6.51
CA TYR A 57 4.37 -10.91 6.49
C TYR A 57 4.82 -12.34 6.18
N GLY A 58 3.88 -13.23 5.86
CA GLY A 58 4.19 -14.60 5.48
C GLY A 58 4.94 -14.69 4.14
N PRO A 59 5.46 -15.88 3.79
CA PRO A 59 6.05 -16.13 2.48
C PRO A 59 5.09 -15.71 1.37
N LYS A 60 5.60 -15.14 0.27
CA LYS A 60 4.77 -14.65 -0.84
C LYS A 60 3.79 -15.70 -1.38
N SER A 61 4.19 -16.97 -1.44
CA SER A 61 3.34 -18.07 -1.90
C SER A 61 2.13 -18.36 -1.01
N ALA A 62 2.15 -17.89 0.24
CA ALA A 62 1.05 -18.06 1.20
C ALA A 62 0.16 -16.81 1.32
N ARG A 63 0.62 -15.65 0.86
CA ARG A 63 -0.16 -14.40 0.85
C ARG A 63 -1.23 -14.42 -0.23
N PHE A 64 -2.13 -13.42 -0.20
CA PHE A 64 -3.09 -13.23 -1.28
C PHE A 64 -2.34 -13.21 -2.63
N PRO A 65 -2.74 -14.02 -3.62
CA PRO A 65 -1.98 -14.23 -4.85
C PRO A 65 -2.21 -13.08 -5.83
N ASP A 66 -1.74 -11.89 -5.46
CA ASP A 66 -1.56 -10.80 -6.39
C ASP A 66 -0.41 -11.08 -7.38
N ALA A 67 -0.38 -10.34 -8.47
CA ALA A 67 0.68 -10.41 -9.48
C ALA A 67 1.84 -9.45 -9.17
N ALA A 68 1.79 -8.76 -8.02
CA ALA A 68 2.79 -7.77 -7.65
C ALA A 68 4.14 -8.45 -7.38
N VAL A 69 5.23 -7.69 -7.47
CA VAL A 69 6.55 -8.17 -7.05
C VAL A 69 6.59 -8.45 -5.54
N ASP A 70 7.54 -9.27 -5.09
CA ASP A 70 7.69 -9.48 -3.65
C ASP A 70 8.41 -8.31 -2.98
N THR A 71 7.70 -7.54 -2.15
CA THR A 71 8.24 -6.44 -1.34
C THR A 71 8.39 -6.81 0.14
N GLY A 72 8.26 -8.09 0.51
CA GLY A 72 8.46 -8.58 1.88
C GLY A 72 7.20 -8.66 2.73
N THR A 73 6.20 -7.84 2.42
CA THR A 73 4.86 -7.90 3.03
C THR A 73 3.78 -7.75 1.97
N GLY A 74 2.56 -8.19 2.29
CA GLY A 74 1.37 -7.85 1.51
C GLY A 74 1.05 -6.36 1.65
N PHE A 75 0.17 -5.88 0.77
CA PHE A 75 -0.43 -4.55 0.88
C PHE A 75 -1.23 -4.42 2.19
N ASP A 76 -1.35 -3.20 2.73
CA ASP A 76 -2.01 -2.90 4.02
C ASP A 76 -1.49 -3.73 5.21
N CYS A 77 -0.23 -4.16 5.15
CA CYS A 77 0.39 -4.89 6.25
C CYS A 77 0.82 -3.91 7.36
N PHE A 78 0.00 -3.75 8.40
CA PHE A 78 0.29 -2.94 9.58
C PHE A 78 1.25 -3.66 10.51
N ASP A 79 2.50 -3.68 10.08
CA ASP A 79 3.61 -4.31 10.74
C ASP A 79 4.89 -3.56 10.40
N THR A 80 5.83 -3.48 11.35
CA THR A 80 7.11 -2.80 11.12
C THR A 80 7.90 -3.34 9.92
N LEU A 81 7.66 -4.60 9.52
CA LEU A 81 8.28 -5.16 8.32
C LEU A 81 7.82 -4.45 7.03
N ALA A 82 6.70 -3.73 7.06
CA ALA A 82 6.22 -2.92 5.94
C ALA A 82 6.95 -1.57 5.81
N HIS A 83 7.69 -1.13 6.84
CA HIS A 83 8.46 0.11 6.77
C HIS A 83 9.49 0.03 5.64
N THR A 84 9.55 1.03 4.78
CA THR A 84 10.30 1.01 3.50
C THR A 84 11.71 0.49 3.66
N ASP A 85 12.45 1.00 4.65
CA ASP A 85 13.86 0.70 4.86
C ASP A 85 14.15 -0.45 5.83
N ASP A 86 13.14 -1.21 6.28
CA ASP A 86 13.29 -2.22 7.31
C ASP A 86 14.48 -3.18 7.04
N PRO A 87 15.40 -3.39 7.99
CA PRO A 87 16.63 -4.15 7.75
C PRO A 87 16.39 -5.67 7.64
N ARG A 88 15.21 -6.19 8.00
CA ARG A 88 14.91 -7.62 8.04
C ARG A 88 14.48 -8.17 6.67
N ILE A 89 14.15 -7.32 5.70
CA ILE A 89 13.79 -7.74 4.34
C ILE A 89 15.01 -8.24 3.57
N SER A 90 14.79 -9.18 2.65
CA SER A 90 15.84 -9.69 1.76
C SER A 90 16.37 -8.62 0.79
N ALA A 91 17.56 -8.85 0.24
CA ALA A 91 18.15 -7.96 -0.77
C ALA A 91 17.25 -7.77 -2.01
N VAL A 92 16.54 -8.82 -2.44
CA VAL A 92 15.61 -8.74 -3.58
C VAL A 92 14.39 -7.88 -3.25
N GLN A 93 13.81 -8.06 -2.06
CA GLN A 93 12.67 -7.24 -1.61
C GLN A 93 13.07 -5.78 -1.45
N ARG A 94 14.27 -5.51 -0.92
CA ARG A 94 14.84 -4.16 -0.84
C ARG A 94 14.99 -3.54 -2.23
N ALA A 95 15.59 -4.25 -3.19
CA ALA A 95 15.75 -3.76 -4.55
C ALA A 95 14.40 -3.44 -5.23
N HIS A 96 13.33 -4.19 -4.93
CA HIS A 96 11.99 -3.85 -5.42
C HIS A 96 11.44 -2.56 -4.79
N ARG A 97 11.61 -2.37 -3.48
CA ARG A 97 11.18 -1.13 -2.80
C ARG A 97 11.98 0.07 -3.31
N GLU A 98 13.31 -0.05 -3.44
CA GLU A 98 14.18 0.99 -3.99
C GLU A 98 13.80 1.37 -5.43
N LEU A 99 13.47 0.38 -6.28
CA LEU A 99 13.00 0.65 -7.64
C LEU A 99 11.70 1.44 -7.63
N LEU A 100 10.74 1.05 -6.79
CA LEU A 100 9.47 1.75 -6.66
C LEU A 100 9.67 3.18 -6.16
N THR A 101 10.35 3.33 -5.03
CA THR A 101 10.59 4.62 -4.37
C THR A 101 11.34 5.57 -5.28
N SER A 102 12.51 5.17 -5.80
CA SER A 102 13.31 6.03 -6.67
C SER A 102 12.58 6.43 -7.95
N THR A 103 11.67 5.58 -8.46
CA THR A 103 10.88 5.88 -9.64
C THR A 103 9.82 6.93 -9.36
N LEU A 104 9.05 6.77 -8.30
CA LEU A 104 8.01 7.73 -7.94
C LEU A 104 8.60 9.06 -7.46
N GLU A 105 9.74 9.04 -6.76
CA GLU A 105 10.47 10.26 -6.37
C GLU A 105 10.89 11.12 -7.57
N ARG A 106 11.34 10.50 -8.67
CA ARG A 106 11.65 11.23 -9.91
C ARG A 106 10.43 11.88 -10.54
N GLU A 107 9.23 11.34 -10.30
CA GLU A 107 7.95 11.86 -10.78
C GLU A 107 7.29 12.82 -9.77
N GLY A 108 8.01 13.26 -8.73
CA GLY A 108 7.54 14.26 -7.77
C GLY A 108 6.76 13.68 -6.58
N PHE A 109 6.83 12.37 -6.32
CA PHE A 109 6.20 11.77 -5.15
C PHE A 109 7.16 11.65 -3.96
N THR A 110 6.61 11.65 -2.75
CA THR A 110 7.35 11.37 -1.50
C THR A 110 6.76 10.14 -0.83
N ASN A 111 7.62 9.17 -0.48
CA ASN A 111 7.21 7.96 0.24
C ASN A 111 6.90 8.25 1.72
N LEU A 112 5.93 7.54 2.29
CA LEU A 112 5.75 7.41 3.73
C LEU A 112 6.66 6.27 4.27
N PRO A 113 7.60 6.53 5.19
CA PRO A 113 8.56 5.52 5.66
C PRO A 113 7.93 4.28 6.29
N GLU A 114 6.76 4.39 6.90
CA GLU A 114 6.04 3.30 7.57
C GLU A 114 5.37 2.34 6.58
N GLU A 115 5.15 2.75 5.32
CA GLU A 115 4.40 2.00 4.32
C GLU A 115 5.09 2.03 2.95
N TRP A 116 5.72 0.91 2.55
CA TRP A 116 6.47 0.83 1.29
C TRP A 116 5.65 1.13 0.03
N TRP A 117 4.31 1.01 0.10
CA TRP A 117 3.40 1.23 -1.02
C TRP A 117 2.87 2.67 -1.12
N HIS A 118 3.04 3.50 -0.07
CA HIS A 118 2.33 4.76 0.10
C HIS A 118 3.16 5.97 -0.34
N PHE A 119 2.57 6.81 -1.19
CA PHE A 119 3.23 7.98 -1.74
C PHE A 119 2.29 9.17 -1.91
N THR A 120 2.79 10.38 -1.61
CA THR A 120 2.07 11.63 -1.84
C THR A 120 2.80 12.49 -2.85
N HIS A 121 2.11 12.96 -3.90
CA HIS A 121 2.65 13.88 -4.88
C HIS A 121 2.96 15.24 -4.25
N GLN A 122 4.10 15.84 -4.60
CA GLN A 122 4.53 17.14 -4.13
C GLN A 122 4.81 18.09 -5.31
N PRO A 123 4.28 19.34 -5.28
CA PRO A 123 3.33 19.84 -4.29
C PRO A 123 1.95 19.17 -4.43
N GLU A 124 1.22 19.06 -3.33
CA GLU A 124 -0.17 18.61 -3.36
C GLU A 124 -1.08 19.69 -3.95
N GLN A 125 -2.06 19.28 -4.76
CA GLN A 125 -3.01 20.23 -5.34
C GLN A 125 -4.00 20.77 -4.30
N TYR A 126 -4.35 19.97 -3.30
CA TYR A 126 -5.36 20.28 -2.29
C TYR A 126 -4.87 19.96 -0.87
N PRO A 127 -3.81 20.61 -0.36
CA PRO A 127 -3.17 20.23 0.89
C PRO A 127 -4.07 20.34 2.13
N ASP A 128 -5.09 21.21 2.09
CA ASP A 128 -6.01 21.48 3.21
C ASP A 128 -7.47 21.04 2.95
N THR A 129 -7.75 20.43 1.79
CA THR A 129 -9.13 20.01 1.44
C THR A 129 -9.26 18.50 1.52
N PHE A 130 -10.10 18.03 2.43
CA PHE A 130 -10.43 16.62 2.60
C PHE A 130 -11.78 16.34 1.94
N PHE A 131 -11.73 15.66 0.80
CA PHE A 131 -12.92 15.27 0.05
C PHE A 131 -13.62 14.07 0.72
N ASP A 132 -14.95 14.05 0.63
CA ASP A 132 -15.83 12.98 1.14
C ASP A 132 -16.92 12.62 0.12
N PHE A 133 -16.62 12.77 -1.18
CA PHE A 133 -17.52 12.29 -2.23
C PHE A 133 -17.26 10.80 -2.52
N PRO A 134 -18.28 10.02 -2.90
CA PRO A 134 -18.11 8.61 -3.18
C PRO A 134 -17.29 8.37 -4.46
N VAL A 135 -16.33 7.44 -4.41
CA VAL A 135 -15.59 6.98 -5.60
C VAL A 135 -16.51 6.11 -6.45
N THR A 136 -16.98 6.66 -7.58
CA THR A 136 -17.90 5.95 -8.49
C THR A 136 -17.47 6.09 -9.94
N ARG A 137 -17.75 5.06 -10.77
CA ARG A 137 -17.46 5.11 -12.22
C ARG A 137 -18.13 6.29 -12.94
N ARG A 138 -19.30 6.74 -12.45
CA ARG A 138 -20.08 7.83 -13.06
C ARG A 138 -19.27 9.13 -13.13
N LEU A 139 -18.44 9.40 -12.12
CA LEU A 139 -17.60 10.60 -12.04
C LEU A 139 -16.49 10.64 -13.10
N LEU A 140 -16.10 9.48 -13.67
CA LEU A 140 -15.09 9.41 -14.74
C LEU A 140 -15.69 9.70 -16.13
N THR A 141 -17.01 9.59 -16.26
CA THR A 141 -17.73 9.69 -17.55
C THR A 141 -18.47 11.00 -17.73
N SER A 142 -18.61 11.80 -16.67
CA SER A 142 -19.13 13.16 -16.75
C SER A 142 -18.07 14.06 -17.39
N ARG A 143 -18.09 14.15 -18.72
CA ARG A 143 -17.59 15.34 -19.41
C ARG A 143 -18.49 16.53 -19.02
N PRO A 144 -17.94 17.74 -18.84
CA PRO A 144 -18.74 18.95 -18.76
C PRO A 144 -19.58 19.15 -20.03
#